data_AF-A0A328BRG3-F1
#
_entry.id   AF-A0A328BRG3-F1
#
_cell.length_a   1.000
_cell.length_b   1.000
_cell.length_c   1.000
_cell.angle_alpha   90.00
_cell.angle_beta   90.00
_cell.angle_gamma   90.00
#
_symmetry.space_group_name_H-M   'P 1'
#
loop_
_entity.id
_entity.type
_entity.pdbx_description
1 polymer ?
#
loop_
_entity_poly.entity_id
_entity_poly.type
_entity_poly.pdbx_seq_one_letter_code
_entity_poly.pdbx_strand_id
1 'polypeptide(L)'
;MSEVDFERRLERLFAEAPEMPDAQAFAERVERRLDRGWTARRWLIGAAGLAGGVIGASQLLMANVFQRAEAAEQSARVIGQGLARVTPTNDMVSALSGGYGLWVAGALAVVTMGFVLSRLIEEF
;
A
#
# COMPACT_ATOMS: atom_id res chain seq x y z
N MET A 1 -49.73 -4.08 48.37
CA MET A 1 -48.72 -3.83 47.33
C MET A 1 -47.46 -4.55 47.76
N SER A 2 -46.93 -5.44 46.92
CA SER A 2 -45.85 -6.38 47.24
C SER A 2 -44.49 -5.69 47.31
N GLU A 3 -43.68 -6.08 48.30
CA GLU A 3 -42.27 -5.69 48.48
C GLU A 3 -41.42 -5.98 47.21
N VAL A 4 -41.77 -7.06 46.49
CA VAL A 4 -41.17 -7.46 45.21
C VAL A 4 -41.36 -6.43 44.09
N ASP A 5 -42.48 -5.71 44.06
CA ASP A 5 -42.72 -4.67 43.05
C ASP A 5 -41.91 -3.40 43.33
N PHE A 6 -41.61 -3.14 44.60
CA PHE A 6 -40.77 -2.04 45.04
C PHE A 6 -39.29 -2.31 44.73
N GLU A 7 -38.80 -3.51 45.02
CA GLU A 7 -37.43 -3.93 44.68
C GLU A 7 -37.17 -3.90 43.18
N ARG A 8 -38.08 -4.43 42.35
CA ARG A 8 -37.96 -4.33 40.88
C ARG A 8 -37.94 -2.90 40.37
N ARG A 9 -38.65 -1.99 41.04
CA ARG A 9 -38.64 -0.56 40.68
C ARG A 9 -37.32 0.10 41.04
N LEU A 10 -36.77 -0.20 42.22
CA LEU A 10 -35.46 0.26 42.65
C LEU A 10 -34.36 -0.25 41.75
N GLU A 11 -34.39 -1.55 41.44
CA GLU A 11 -33.41 -2.18 40.55
C GLU A 11 -33.44 -1.54 39.16
N ARG A 12 -34.61 -1.22 38.62
CA ARG A 12 -34.72 -0.43 37.37
C ARG A 12 -34.19 0.99 37.49
N LEU A 13 -34.40 1.65 38.62
CA LEU A 13 -33.96 3.04 38.85
C LEU A 13 -32.44 3.15 39.00
N PHE A 14 -31.78 2.09 39.49
CA PHE A 14 -30.32 2.01 39.65
C PHE A 14 -29.62 1.18 38.57
N ALA A 15 -30.36 0.48 37.71
CA ALA A 15 -29.80 -0.23 36.54
C ALA A 15 -29.32 0.74 35.45
N GLU A 16 -29.91 1.93 35.37
CA GLU A 16 -29.44 3.00 34.49
C GLU A 16 -28.28 3.71 35.19
N ALA A 17 -27.05 3.48 34.72
CA ALA A 17 -25.90 4.23 35.20
C ALA A 17 -26.15 5.73 34.93
N PRO A 18 -26.09 6.61 35.95
CA PRO A 18 -26.28 8.03 35.73
C PRO A 18 -25.28 8.54 34.68
N GLU A 19 -25.76 9.29 33.69
CA GLU A 19 -24.86 9.91 32.73
C GLU A 19 -23.88 10.81 33.50
N MET A 20 -22.59 10.54 33.32
CA MET A 20 -21.56 11.37 33.94
C MET A 20 -21.65 12.79 33.34
N PRO A 21 -21.61 13.84 34.17
CA PRO A 21 -21.75 15.22 33.70
C PRO A 21 -20.66 15.64 32.71
N ASP A 22 -19.54 14.92 32.66
CA ASP A 22 -18.42 15.13 31.73
C ASP A 22 -18.33 14.07 30.61
N ALA A 23 -19.35 13.23 30.43
CA ALA A 23 -19.34 12.13 29.46
C ALA A 23 -19.02 12.60 28.03
N GLN A 24 -19.60 13.73 27.59
CA GLN A 24 -19.31 14.32 26.28
C GLN A 24 -17.85 14.79 26.16
N ALA A 25 -17.35 15.49 27.18
CA ALA A 25 -15.97 15.97 27.20
C ALA A 25 -14.94 14.82 27.29
N PHE A 26 -15.32 13.69 27.90
CA PHE A 26 -14.53 12.45 27.87
C PHE A 26 -14.52 11.85 26.47
N ALA A 27 -15.69 11.69 25.84
CA ALA A 27 -15.82 11.12 24.49
C ALA A 27 -15.01 11.91 23.45
N GLU A 28 -15.14 13.24 23.42
CA GLU A 28 -14.36 14.10 22.51
C GLU A 28 -12.85 13.96 22.70
N ARG A 29 -12.39 13.75 23.94
CA ARG A 29 -10.96 13.57 24.23
C ARG A 29 -10.47 12.21 23.75
N VAL A 30 -11.30 11.17 23.87
CA VAL A 30 -11.00 9.83 23.36
C VAL A 30 -10.95 9.83 21.84
N GLU A 31 -11.96 10.39 21.16
CA GLU A 31 -11.99 10.52 19.71
C GLU A 31 -10.76 11.27 19.19
N ARG A 32 -10.47 12.45 19.75
CA ARG A 32 -9.28 13.23 19.34
C ARG A 32 -7.96 12.48 19.52
N ARG A 33 -7.86 11.58 20.49
CA ARG A 33 -6.65 10.75 20.69
C ARG A 33 -6.61 9.59 19.69
N LEU A 34 -7.75 8.96 19.47
CA LEU A 34 -7.90 7.85 18.54
C LEU A 34 -7.61 8.28 17.10
N ASP A 35 -8.18 9.40 16.67
CA ASP A 35 -7.96 9.97 15.33
C ASP A 35 -6.50 10.29 15.06
N ARG A 36 -5.80 10.87 16.05
CA ARG A 36 -4.37 11.17 15.95
C ARG A 36 -3.54 9.90 15.83
N GLY A 37 -3.84 8.88 16.63
CA GLY A 37 -3.15 7.58 16.57
C GLY A 37 -3.39 6.86 15.24
N TRP A 38 -4.65 6.86 14.78
CA TRP A 38 -5.06 6.27 13.51
C TRP A 38 -4.37 6.95 12.32
N THR A 39 -4.45 8.28 12.27
CA THR A 39 -3.85 9.08 11.20
C THR A 39 -2.34 8.87 11.14
N ALA A 40 -1.65 8.95 12.29
CA ALA A 40 -0.22 8.73 12.36
C ALA A 40 0.17 7.34 11.83
N ARG A 41 -0.55 6.29 12.23
CA ARG A 41 -0.28 4.91 11.78
C ARG A 41 -0.52 4.74 10.28
N ARG A 42 -1.58 5.34 9.73
CA ARG A 42 -1.88 5.31 8.30
C ARG A 42 -0.77 5.98 7.48
N TRP A 43 -0.30 7.15 7.92
CA TRP A 43 0.82 7.84 7.28
C TRP A 43 2.13 7.06 7.38
N LEU A 44 2.42 6.46 8.53
CA LEU A 44 3.66 5.70 8.74
C LEU A 44 3.69 4.45 7.85
N ILE A 45 2.59 3.70 7.79
CA ILE A 45 2.47 2.53 6.90
C ILE A 45 2.54 2.95 5.43
N GLY A 46 1.85 4.02 5.05
CA GLY A 46 1.88 4.54 3.68
C GLY A 46 3.28 4.99 3.27
N ALA A 47 3.95 5.78 4.10
CA ALA A 47 5.31 6.26 3.85
C ALA A 47 6.33 5.11 3.80
N ALA A 48 6.22 4.14 4.71
CA ALA A 48 7.07 2.94 4.71
C ALA A 48 6.86 2.10 3.45
N GLY A 49 5.61 1.93 3.00
CA GLY A 49 5.27 1.23 1.76
C GLY A 49 5.83 1.94 0.53
N LEU A 50 5.70 3.27 0.45
CA LEU A 50 6.28 4.06 -0.65
C LEU A 50 7.80 3.98 -0.65
N ALA A 51 8.45 4.17 0.50
CA ALA A 51 9.90 4.08 0.60
C ALA A 51 10.41 2.67 0.23
N GLY A 52 9.78 1.62 0.76
CA GLY A 52 10.11 0.24 0.42
C GLY A 52 9.88 -0.08 -1.06
N GLY A 53 8.79 0.43 -1.65
CA GLY A 53 8.48 0.27 -3.07
C GLY A 53 9.52 0.95 -3.97
N VAL A 54 9.92 2.19 -3.66
CA VAL A 54 10.97 2.90 -4.41
C VAL A 54 12.30 2.18 -4.31
N ILE A 55 12.69 1.74 -3.11
CA ILE A 55 13.95 1.01 -2.90
C ILE A 55 13.92 -0.32 -3.67
N GLY A 56 12.85 -1.11 -3.54
CA GLY A 56 12.72 -2.39 -4.24
C GLY A 56 12.73 -2.24 -5.76
N ALA A 57 11.98 -1.26 -6.30
CA ALA A 57 11.98 -0.95 -7.72
C ALA A 57 13.38 -0.52 -8.20
N SER A 58 14.07 0.32 -7.43
CA SER A 58 15.42 0.77 -7.78
C SER A 58 16.43 -0.39 -7.84
N GLN A 59 16.33 -1.37 -6.93
CA GLN A 59 17.19 -2.55 -6.92
C GLN A 59 16.93 -3.45 -8.12
N LEU A 60 15.66 -3.66 -8.49
CA LEU A 60 15.30 -4.43 -9.68
C LEU A 60 15.82 -3.76 -10.95
N LEU A 61 15.71 -2.43 -11.05
CA LEU A 61 16.22 -1.67 -12.19
C LEU A 61 17.75 -1.75 -12.27
N MET A 62 18.46 -1.55 -11.16
CA MET A 62 19.92 -1.63 -11.13
C MET A 62 20.44 -3.03 -11.44
N ALA A 63 19.85 -4.09 -10.87
CA ALA A 63 20.25 -5.47 -11.15
C ALA A 63 20.11 -5.81 -12.65
N ASN A 64 19.02 -5.36 -13.28
CA ASN A 64 18.80 -5.56 -14.71
C ASN A 64 19.79 -4.76 -15.57
N VAL A 65 20.16 -3.54 -15.15
CA VAL A 65 21.10 -2.70 -15.90
C VAL A 65 22.54 -3.23 -15.79
N PHE A 66 22.97 -3.67 -14.60
CA PHE A 66 24.29 -4.30 -14.43
C PHE A 66 24.40 -5.64 -15.15
N GLN A 67 23.38 -6.51 -15.06
CA GLN A 67 23.36 -7.74 -15.87
C GLN A 67 23.35 -7.43 -17.36
N ARG A 68 22.62 -6.40 -17.82
CA ARG A 68 22.65 -5.98 -19.22
C ARG A 68 23.99 -5.39 -19.64
N ALA A 69 24.71 -4.70 -18.75
CA ALA A 69 26.05 -4.17 -19.02
C ALA A 69 27.09 -5.29 -19.13
N GLU A 70 27.13 -6.22 -18.17
CA GLU A 70 28.00 -7.40 -18.21
C GLU A 70 27.66 -8.30 -19.41
N ALA A 71 26.36 -8.54 -19.64
CA ALA A 71 25.91 -9.28 -20.80
C ALA A 71 26.19 -8.52 -22.09
N ALA A 72 26.17 -7.18 -22.14
CA ALA A 72 26.54 -6.40 -23.32
C ALA A 72 28.05 -6.40 -23.57
N GLU A 73 28.90 -6.45 -22.54
CA GLU A 73 30.35 -6.61 -22.71
C GLU A 73 30.73 -8.02 -23.20
N GLN A 74 30.13 -9.06 -22.60
CA GLN A 74 30.29 -10.44 -23.07
C GLN A 74 29.64 -10.64 -24.44
N SER A 75 28.46 -10.05 -24.67
CA SER A 75 27.79 -10.10 -25.96
C SER A 75 28.51 -9.24 -26.98
N ALA A 76 29.20 -8.14 -26.68
CA ALA A 76 29.99 -7.42 -27.69
C ALA A 76 31.15 -8.29 -28.21
N ARG A 77 31.78 -9.09 -27.32
CA ARG A 77 32.78 -10.10 -27.70
C ARG A 77 32.18 -11.29 -28.46
N VAL A 78 31.03 -11.80 -28.03
CA VAL A 78 30.40 -13.00 -28.61
C VAL A 78 29.55 -12.67 -29.85
N ILE A 79 28.93 -11.49 -29.94
CA ILE A 79 28.26 -10.93 -31.12
C ILE A 79 29.31 -10.58 -32.18
N GLY A 80 30.48 -10.04 -31.83
CA GLY A 80 31.58 -9.90 -32.78
C GLY A 80 32.02 -11.23 -33.43
N GLN A 81 31.77 -12.35 -32.75
CA GLN A 81 32.06 -13.71 -33.23
C GLN A 81 30.83 -14.44 -33.81
N GLY A 82 29.61 -14.09 -33.40
CA GLY A 82 28.35 -14.74 -33.75
C GLY A 82 27.51 -14.02 -34.81
N LEU A 83 27.73 -12.71 -35.00
CA LEU A 83 27.15 -11.91 -36.09
C LEU A 83 27.70 -12.35 -37.46
N ALA A 84 28.81 -13.11 -37.46
CA ALA A 84 29.28 -13.82 -38.64
C ALA A 84 28.39 -15.02 -39.04
N ARG A 85 27.39 -15.42 -38.23
CA ARG A 85 26.68 -16.68 -38.49
C ARG A 85 25.16 -16.67 -38.47
N VAL A 86 24.43 -15.97 -37.60
CA VAL A 86 22.97 -16.16 -37.59
C VAL A 86 22.19 -14.94 -37.09
N THR A 87 21.22 -14.51 -37.88
CA THR A 87 20.05 -13.68 -37.56
C THR A 87 18.90 -14.27 -38.41
N PRO A 88 17.59 -14.28 -38.04
CA PRO A 88 16.86 -13.69 -36.90
C PRO A 88 15.83 -14.63 -36.20
N THR A 89 15.54 -14.48 -34.88
CA THR A 89 14.23 -14.92 -34.27
C THR A 89 13.90 -14.32 -32.88
N ASN A 90 14.31 -13.10 -32.54
CA ASN A 90 14.20 -12.57 -31.15
C ASN A 90 13.10 -11.51 -30.90
N ASP A 91 12.17 -11.29 -31.84
CA ASP A 91 11.24 -10.15 -31.78
C ASP A 91 10.28 -10.14 -30.58
N MET A 92 9.78 -11.30 -30.12
CA MET A 92 8.79 -11.33 -29.02
C MET A 92 9.39 -11.06 -27.62
N VAL A 93 10.60 -11.54 -27.35
CA VAL A 93 11.25 -11.35 -26.04
C VAL A 93 11.92 -9.96 -25.95
N SER A 94 12.31 -9.40 -27.09
CA SER A 94 12.79 -8.01 -27.17
C SER A 94 11.65 -7.00 -26.94
N ALA A 95 10.44 -7.29 -27.41
CA ALA A 95 9.28 -6.42 -27.24
C ALA A 95 8.88 -6.19 -25.76
N LEU A 96 9.04 -7.22 -24.91
CA LEU A 96 8.78 -7.14 -23.46
C LEU A 96 9.94 -6.51 -22.67
N SER A 97 11.17 -6.58 -23.18
CA SER A 97 12.38 -6.07 -22.51
C SER A 97 12.82 -4.67 -22.97
N GLY A 98 12.20 -4.15 -24.04
CA GLY A 98 12.35 -2.80 -24.56
C GLY A 98 11.37 -1.78 -23.96
N GLY A 99 11.41 -0.53 -24.46
CA GLY A 99 10.68 0.62 -23.90
C GLY A 99 9.17 0.44 -23.73
N TYR A 100 8.53 -0.44 -24.52
CA TYR A 100 7.12 -0.79 -24.36
C TYR A 100 6.81 -1.49 -23.04
N GLY A 101 7.71 -2.34 -22.53
CA GLY A 101 7.55 -2.97 -21.23
C GLY A 101 7.53 -1.96 -20.08
N LEU A 102 8.31 -0.88 -20.19
CA LEU A 102 8.34 0.20 -19.21
C LEU A 102 7.02 1.00 -19.22
N TRP A 103 6.46 1.27 -20.41
CA TRP A 103 5.16 1.95 -20.53
C TRP A 103 4.01 1.09 -20.01
N VAL A 104 4.01 -0.22 -20.25
CA VAL A 104 2.99 -1.13 -19.73
C VAL A 104 3.09 -1.25 -18.21
N ALA A 105 4.30 -1.41 -17.67
CA ALA A 105 4.51 -1.43 -16.22
C ALA A 105 4.11 -0.09 -15.56
N GLY A 106 4.44 1.03 -16.20
CA GLY A 106 4.02 2.37 -15.76
C GLY A 106 2.50 2.55 -15.79
N ALA A 107 1.83 2.12 -16.87
CA ALA A 107 0.37 2.17 -16.98
C ALA A 107 -0.30 1.32 -15.89
N LEU A 108 0.22 0.12 -15.63
CA LEU A 108 -0.28 -0.76 -14.57
C LEU A 108 -0.11 -0.13 -13.18
N ALA A 109 1.04 0.52 -12.94
CA ALA A 109 1.33 1.22 -11.70
C ALA A 109 0.37 2.41 -11.47
N VAL A 110 0.07 3.17 -12.52
CA VAL A 110 -0.91 4.28 -12.44
C VAL A 110 -2.31 3.76 -12.14
N VAL A 111 -2.74 2.67 -12.77
CA VAL A 111 -4.06 2.05 -12.51
C VAL A 111 -4.16 1.56 -11.07
N THR A 112 -3.13 0.88 -10.57
CA THR A 112 -3.11 0.43 -9.16
C THR A 112 -3.09 1.60 -8.19
N MET A 113 -2.34 2.66 -8.49
CA MET A 113 -2.31 3.87 -7.66
C MET A 113 -3.66 4.60 -7.65
N GLY A 114 -4.35 4.66 -8.80
CA GLY A 114 -5.71 5.20 -8.90
C GLY A 114 -6.73 4.41 -8.09
N PHE A 115 -6.65 3.07 -8.11
CA PHE A 115 -7.52 2.20 -7.30
C PHE A 115 -7.29 2.39 -5.79
N VAL A 116 -6.02 2.52 -5.37
CA VAL A 116 -5.69 2.77 -3.97
C VAL A 116 -6.22 4.12 -3.51
N LEU A 117 -6.10 5.16 -4.35
CA LEU A 117 -6.62 6.49 -4.07
C LEU A 117 -8.15 6.54 -4.03
N SER A 118 -8.84 5.86 -4.96
CA SER A 118 -10.31 5.82 -4.95
C SER A 118 -10.83 5.14 -3.69
N ARG A 119 -10.18 4.05 -3.27
CA ARG A 119 -10.55 3.33 -2.06
C ARG A 119 -10.30 4.15 -0.79
N LEU A 120 -9.22 4.94 -0.79
CA LEU A 120 -8.93 5.90 0.28
C LEU A 120 -10.05 6.93 0.41
N ILE A 121 -10.58 7.44 -0.71
CA ILE A 121 -11.66 8.44 -0.72
C ILE A 121 -13.00 7.85 -0.26
N GLU A 122 -13.31 6.59 -0.59
CA GLU A 122 -14.53 5.92 -0.12
C GLU A 122 -14.53 5.63 1.39
N GLU A 123 -13.35 5.56 2.01
CA GLU A 123 -13.20 5.31 3.44
C GLU A 123 -13.20 6.59 4.31
N PHE A 124 -13.26 7.78 3.70
CA PHE A 124 -13.38 9.08 4.39
C PHE A 124 -14.77 9.67 4.22
#